data_AF-A0A960BZE9-F1
#
_entry.id   AF-A0A960BZE9-F1
#
_cell.length_a   1.000
_cell.length_b   1.000
_cell.length_c   1.000
_cell.angle_alpha   90.00
_cell.angle_beta   90.00
_cell.angle_gamma   90.00
#
_symmetry.space_group_name_H-M   'P 1'
#
loop_
_entity.id
_entity.type
_entity.pdbx_description
1 polymer ?
#
loop_
_entity_poly.entity_id
_entity_poly.type
_entity_poly.pdbx_seq_one_letter_code
_entity_poly.pdbx_strand_id
1 'polypeptide(L)'
;MIRPTFVLSGPAGTLVTEGARATFRDPSEAARALRDGTADFIVGALPFDVRGPSALQVPDQRTDRLPILPPGLPSVRIAQLLPPTGEHRARVETALGRLRDPADPLEKVVLARGLRLTSDGRLDPMAILRRLITADPQATGYLTDLSPAGDGYGGRVLVGASPELLVARFGDQVSCQPFAGSSPRCADPEDDAASAAALAASAKDRHEHRFVVETMREALAPLCSRLDVADQPQLSSTGALWHLATPIRGLLRETSTTALDLALALHPTPAVGGVPTADAVRLVSELEGDRRFYAGAVGW
;
A
#
# COMPACT_ATOMS: atom_id res chain seq x y z
N MET A 1 -16.28 13.80 -21.55
CA MET A 1 -15.73 12.45 -21.31
C MET A 1 -15.67 12.28 -19.80
N ILE A 2 -16.42 11.32 -19.27
CA ILE A 2 -16.47 11.05 -17.83
C ILE A 2 -15.09 10.54 -17.41
N ARG A 3 -14.58 10.98 -16.25
CA ARG A 3 -13.28 10.58 -15.72
C ARG A 3 -13.51 9.53 -14.63
N PRO A 4 -12.77 8.40 -14.65
CA PRO A 4 -12.82 7.45 -13.56
C PRO A 4 -12.53 8.12 -12.22
N THR A 5 -13.35 7.80 -11.22
CA THR A 5 -13.11 8.19 -9.82
C THR A 5 -12.25 7.17 -9.09
N PHE A 6 -12.20 5.93 -9.59
CA PHE A 6 -11.31 4.88 -9.11
C PHE A 6 -10.97 3.89 -10.23
N VAL A 7 -9.75 3.37 -10.21
CA VAL A 7 -9.27 2.29 -11.06
C VAL A 7 -8.39 1.36 -10.24
N LEU A 8 -8.58 0.05 -10.37
CA LEU A 8 -7.66 -0.97 -9.92
C LEU A 8 -7.48 -1.98 -11.06
N SER A 9 -6.27 -2.21 -11.53
CA SER A 9 -6.01 -3.07 -12.70
C SER A 9 -4.70 -3.83 -12.53
N GLY A 10 -4.77 -5.16 -12.63
CA GLY A 10 -3.61 -6.03 -12.45
C GLY A 10 -3.95 -7.49 -12.76
N PRO A 11 -3.14 -8.46 -12.29
CA PRO A 11 -3.32 -9.89 -12.58
C PRO A 11 -4.68 -10.47 -12.17
N ALA A 12 -5.32 -9.90 -11.15
CA ALA A 12 -6.64 -10.35 -10.66
C ALA A 12 -7.83 -9.79 -11.47
N GLY A 13 -7.57 -8.92 -12.45
CA GLY A 13 -8.61 -8.29 -13.27
C GLY A 13 -8.54 -6.77 -13.24
N THR A 14 -9.57 -6.14 -13.81
CA THR A 14 -9.70 -4.69 -13.89
C THR A 14 -11.05 -4.25 -13.32
N LEU A 15 -11.02 -3.22 -12.49
CA LEU A 15 -12.17 -2.50 -11.98
C LEU A 15 -11.97 -1.02 -12.25
N VAL A 16 -12.95 -0.42 -12.90
CA VAL A 16 -13.04 1.03 -13.15
C VAL A 16 -14.38 1.50 -12.62
N THR A 17 -14.39 2.60 -11.87
CA THR A 17 -15.62 3.17 -11.36
C THR A 17 -15.76 4.64 -11.71
N GLU A 18 -17.01 5.08 -11.80
CA GLU A 18 -17.37 6.46 -12.11
C GLU A 18 -18.42 6.97 -11.12
N GLY A 19 -18.35 8.26 -10.83
CA GLY A 19 -19.26 8.92 -9.90
C GLY A 19 -19.10 8.45 -8.45
N ALA A 20 -19.94 9.00 -7.59
CA ALA A 20 -19.99 8.69 -6.16
C ALA A 20 -21.37 9.07 -5.62
N ARG A 21 -22.18 8.08 -5.24
CA ARG A 21 -23.49 8.30 -4.58
C ARG A 21 -23.39 8.49 -3.07
N ALA A 22 -22.31 8.01 -2.47
CA ALA A 22 -21.98 8.20 -1.07
C ALA A 22 -20.46 8.22 -0.89
N THR A 23 -19.98 8.93 0.13
CA THR A 23 -18.57 9.04 0.48
C THR A 23 -18.36 8.84 1.97
N PHE A 24 -17.20 8.32 2.36
CA PHE A 24 -16.84 8.08 3.76
C PHE A 24 -15.44 8.63 4.03
N ARG A 25 -15.33 9.48 5.06
CA ARG A 25 -14.06 9.98 5.58
C ARG A 25 -13.55 9.15 6.75
N ASP A 26 -14.47 8.55 7.50
CA ASP A 26 -14.15 7.59 8.56
C ASP A 26 -14.25 6.16 7.99
N PRO A 27 -13.16 5.39 7.96
CA PRO A 27 -13.21 4.03 7.46
C PRO A 27 -14.06 3.10 8.34
N SER A 28 -14.28 3.42 9.62
CA SER A 28 -15.17 2.66 10.51
C SER A 28 -16.63 2.80 10.10
N GLU A 29 -17.04 3.98 9.62
CA GLU A 29 -18.38 4.20 9.07
C GLU A 29 -18.58 3.44 7.76
N ALA A 30 -17.58 3.44 6.88
CA ALA A 30 -17.58 2.65 5.65
C ALA A 30 -17.70 1.14 5.95
N ALA A 31 -16.91 0.64 6.90
CA ALA A 31 -16.93 -0.76 7.29
C ALA A 31 -18.29 -1.17 7.89
N ARG A 32 -18.88 -0.32 8.74
CA ARG A 32 -20.24 -0.51 9.25
C ARG A 32 -21.28 -0.49 8.12
N ALA A 33 -21.15 0.42 7.16
CA ALA A 33 -22.07 0.51 6.04
C ALA A 33 -22.10 -0.79 5.19
N LEU A 34 -20.93 -1.41 4.99
CA LEU A 34 -20.80 -2.72 4.35
C LEU A 34 -21.43 -3.85 5.18
N ARG A 35 -21.18 -3.90 6.49
CA ARG A 35 -21.75 -4.94 7.37
C ARG A 35 -23.26 -4.88 7.46
N ASP A 36 -23.82 -3.67 7.56
CA ASP A 36 -25.26 -3.46 7.73
C ASP A 36 -26.02 -3.50 6.39
N GLY A 37 -25.31 -3.66 5.26
CA GLY A 37 -25.90 -3.72 3.92
C GLY A 37 -26.43 -2.37 3.40
N THR A 38 -26.06 -1.26 4.04
CA THR A 38 -26.42 0.09 3.56
C THR A 38 -25.53 0.55 2.39
N ALA A 39 -24.35 -0.07 2.25
CA ALA A 39 -23.51 0.02 1.06
C ALA A 39 -23.10 -1.38 0.62
N ASP A 40 -23.33 -1.73 -0.64
CA ASP A 40 -22.99 -3.06 -1.17
C ASP A 40 -21.53 -3.17 -1.65
N PHE A 41 -20.86 -2.03 -1.81
CA PHE A 41 -19.53 -1.94 -2.41
C PHE A 41 -18.93 -0.58 -2.16
N ILE A 42 -17.68 -0.55 -1.75
CA ILE A 42 -16.93 0.68 -1.50
C ILE A 42 -15.61 0.56 -2.26
N VAL A 43 -15.13 1.66 -2.81
CA VAL A 43 -13.78 1.75 -3.39
C VAL A 43 -13.05 2.93 -2.77
N GLY A 44 -11.73 2.93 -2.86
CA GLY A 44 -10.95 4.14 -2.55
C GLY A 44 -9.64 3.87 -1.86
N ALA A 45 -9.23 4.80 -1.01
CA ALA A 45 -7.97 4.73 -0.28
C ALA A 45 -8.09 5.01 1.23
N LEU A 46 -7.27 4.30 2.00
CA LEU A 46 -6.98 4.57 3.39
C LEU A 46 -5.67 5.36 3.50
N PRO A 47 -5.57 6.36 4.39
CA PRO A 47 -4.31 7.04 4.70
C PRO A 47 -3.33 6.11 5.43
N PHE A 48 -2.06 6.50 5.52
CA PHE A 48 -1.06 5.79 6.32
C PHE A 48 -1.48 5.69 7.79
N ASP A 49 -1.89 6.82 8.38
CA ASP A 49 -2.51 6.87 9.70
C ASP A 49 -4.03 6.80 9.55
N VAL A 50 -4.61 5.63 9.83
CA VAL A 50 -6.05 5.35 9.68
C VAL A 50 -6.96 6.22 10.55
N ARG A 51 -6.40 6.97 11.50
CA ARG A 51 -7.14 7.98 12.27
C ARG A 51 -7.41 9.26 11.46
N GLY A 52 -6.67 9.45 10.37
CA GLY A 52 -6.87 10.54 9.41
C GLY A 52 -8.01 10.27 8.43
N PRO A 53 -8.37 11.26 7.59
CA PRO A 53 -9.47 11.13 6.65
C PRO A 53 -9.16 10.14 5.53
N SER A 54 -10.06 9.17 5.34
CA SER A 54 -10.06 8.23 4.22
C SER A 54 -10.76 8.79 2.99
N ALA A 55 -10.37 8.33 1.81
CA ALA A 55 -10.99 8.67 0.54
C ALA A 55 -11.81 7.47 0.04
N LEU A 56 -12.90 7.15 0.72
CA LEU A 56 -13.75 6.00 0.38
C LEU A 56 -15.07 6.46 -0.22
N GLN A 57 -15.61 5.69 -1.17
CA GLN A 57 -16.86 6.04 -1.86
C GLN A 57 -17.62 4.83 -2.36
N VAL A 58 -18.94 4.99 -2.46
CA VAL A 58 -19.82 4.07 -3.18
C VAL A 58 -20.00 4.61 -4.59
N PRO A 59 -19.50 3.91 -5.64
CA PRO A 59 -19.54 4.43 -7.00
C PRO A 59 -20.95 4.37 -7.60
N ASP A 60 -21.23 5.23 -8.59
CA ASP A 60 -22.48 5.18 -9.36
C ASP A 60 -22.45 4.06 -10.39
N GLN A 61 -21.32 3.90 -11.08
CA GLN A 61 -21.14 2.93 -12.16
C GLN A 61 -19.83 2.16 -12.01
N ARG A 62 -19.79 0.95 -12.59
CA ARG A 62 -18.62 0.06 -12.61
C ARG A 62 -18.47 -0.57 -13.99
N THR A 63 -17.23 -0.73 -14.43
CA THR A 63 -16.87 -1.45 -15.65
C THR A 63 -15.52 -2.15 -15.46
N ASP A 64 -15.27 -3.18 -16.26
CA ASP A 64 -14.03 -3.94 -16.31
C ASP A 64 -13.07 -3.42 -17.40
N ARG A 65 -13.42 -2.33 -18.08
CA ARG A 65 -12.66 -1.79 -19.22
C ARG A 65 -11.95 -0.49 -18.87
N LEU A 66 -10.62 -0.49 -19.05
CA LEU A 66 -9.82 0.73 -19.00
C LEU A 66 -10.21 1.68 -20.14
N PRO A 67 -10.46 2.98 -19.86
CA PRO A 67 -10.70 3.97 -20.90
C PRO A 67 -9.55 4.06 -21.91
N ILE A 68 -9.90 4.22 -23.19
CA ILE A 68 -8.94 4.52 -24.26
C ILE A 68 -8.64 6.02 -24.20
N LEU A 69 -7.37 6.38 -24.05
CA LEU A 69 -6.91 7.75 -23.97
C LEU A 69 -5.70 7.97 -24.88
N PRO A 70 -5.52 9.18 -25.43
CA PRO A 70 -4.37 9.47 -26.27
C PRO A 70 -3.07 9.34 -25.45
N PRO A 71 -2.04 8.68 -26.01
CA PRO A 71 -0.78 8.52 -25.32
C PRO A 71 -0.01 9.83 -25.34
N GLY A 72 0.17 10.45 -24.18
CA GLY A 72 1.02 11.62 -24.06
C GLY A 72 1.10 12.10 -22.63
N LEU A 73 2.33 12.14 -22.09
CA LEU A 73 2.61 12.90 -20.89
C LEU A 73 3.60 14.00 -21.24
N PRO A 74 3.38 15.23 -20.73
CA PRO A 74 4.38 16.27 -20.87
C PRO A 74 5.65 15.88 -20.12
N SER A 75 6.77 16.51 -20.48
CA SER A 75 8.03 16.34 -19.75
C SER A 75 7.87 16.79 -18.30
N VAL A 76 8.49 16.05 -17.38
CA VAL A 76 8.54 16.37 -15.95
C VAL A 76 9.97 16.65 -15.54
N ARG A 77 10.16 17.56 -14.59
CA ARG A 77 11.43 17.79 -13.91
C ARG A 77 11.27 17.58 -12.42
N ILE A 78 12.31 17.09 -11.75
CA ILE A 78 12.36 17.03 -10.28
C ILE A 78 12.59 18.45 -9.78
N ALA A 79 11.59 19.02 -9.13
CA ALA A 79 11.67 20.37 -8.55
C ALA A 79 12.27 20.37 -7.14
N GLN A 80 12.02 19.31 -6.35
CA GLN A 80 12.46 19.28 -4.96
C GLN A 80 12.60 17.84 -4.41
N LEU A 81 13.59 17.64 -3.54
CA LEU A 81 13.68 16.49 -2.62
C LEU A 81 12.99 16.86 -1.29
N LEU A 82 12.08 16.01 -0.80
CA LEU A 82 11.27 16.27 0.39
C LEU A 82 11.46 15.15 1.43
N PRO A 83 12.32 15.31 2.44
CA PRO A 83 13.21 16.45 2.67
C PRO A 83 14.48 16.37 1.79
N PRO A 84 15.37 17.38 1.83
CA PRO A 84 16.71 17.28 1.27
C PRO A 84 17.48 16.07 1.83
N THR A 85 18.44 15.55 1.06
CA THR A 85 19.19 14.32 1.41
C THR A 85 19.86 14.39 2.79
N GLY A 86 20.44 15.53 3.15
CA GLY A 86 21.10 15.70 4.45
C GLY A 86 20.12 15.57 5.62
N GLU A 87 18.95 16.18 5.51
CA GLU A 87 17.91 16.08 6.54
C GLU A 87 17.31 14.67 6.61
N HIS A 88 17.12 13.98 5.48
CA HIS A 88 16.69 12.59 5.51
C HIS A 88 17.70 11.69 6.22
N ARG A 89 19.01 11.88 5.99
CA ARG A 89 20.07 11.16 6.72
C ARG A 89 20.02 11.43 8.22
N ALA A 90 19.82 12.69 8.62
CA ALA A 90 19.66 13.04 10.03
C ALA A 90 18.43 12.35 10.66
N ARG A 91 17.29 12.26 9.96
CA ARG A 91 16.12 11.49 10.42
C ARG A 91 16.45 10.01 10.62
N VAL A 92 17.20 9.41 9.68
CA VAL A 92 17.67 8.01 9.80
C VAL A 92 18.60 7.84 11.00
N GLU A 93 19.53 8.77 11.23
CA GLU A 93 20.42 8.74 12.40
C GLU A 93 19.65 8.83 13.71
N THR A 94 18.64 9.69 13.80
CA THR A 94 17.74 9.76 14.97
C THR A 94 17.02 8.44 15.21
N ALA A 95 16.43 7.84 14.17
CA ALA A 95 15.76 6.54 14.29
C ALA A 95 16.73 5.42 14.72
N LEU A 96 17.95 5.40 14.18
CA LEU A 96 19.00 4.46 14.60
C LEU A 96 19.41 4.66 16.06
N GLY A 97 19.40 5.89 16.56
CA GLY A 97 19.62 6.19 17.97
C GLY A 97 18.56 5.55 18.87
N ARG A 98 17.28 5.70 18.50
CA ARG A 98 16.13 5.10 19.22
C ARG A 98 16.20 3.57 19.22
N LEU A 99 16.45 2.96 18.04
CA LEU A 99 16.57 1.49 17.89
C LEU A 99 17.74 0.87 18.68
N ARG A 100 18.75 1.66 19.07
CA ARG A 100 19.89 1.19 19.87
C ARG A 100 19.70 1.40 21.36
N ASP A 101 18.72 2.19 21.77
CA ASP A 101 18.43 2.43 23.17
C ASP A 101 17.67 1.22 23.75
N PRO A 102 18.27 0.45 24.68
CA PRO A 102 17.60 -0.71 25.25
C PRO A 102 16.38 -0.36 26.11
N ALA A 103 16.18 0.92 26.46
CA ALA A 103 14.97 1.38 27.15
C ALA A 103 13.82 1.72 26.20
N ASP A 104 14.08 1.83 24.89
CA ASP A 104 13.05 2.06 23.88
C ASP A 104 12.52 0.72 23.34
N PRO A 105 11.20 0.47 23.36
CA PRO A 105 10.63 -0.77 22.84
C PRO A 105 10.68 -0.87 21.31
N LEU A 106 11.08 0.18 20.58
CA LEU A 106 11.11 0.19 19.12
C LEU A 106 12.12 -0.83 18.57
N GLU A 107 11.64 -1.78 17.78
CA GLU A 107 12.44 -2.82 17.10
C GLU A 107 12.60 -2.54 15.60
N LYS A 108 11.61 -1.88 15.00
CA LYS A 108 11.60 -1.54 13.57
C LYS A 108 10.90 -0.22 13.33
N VAL A 109 11.41 0.59 12.41
CA VAL A 109 10.71 1.75 11.85
C VAL A 109 11.10 1.95 10.39
N VAL A 110 10.12 2.29 9.55
CA VAL A 110 10.33 2.57 8.13
C VAL A 110 10.23 4.06 7.92
N LEU A 111 11.32 4.68 7.46
CA LEU A 111 11.34 6.09 7.09
C LEU A 111 11.24 6.27 5.57
N ALA A 112 10.62 7.35 5.14
CA ALA A 112 10.36 7.68 3.75
C ALA A 112 10.80 9.11 3.39
N ARG A 113 10.85 9.36 2.09
CA ARG A 113 11.07 10.69 1.51
C ARG A 113 10.34 10.79 0.18
N GLY A 114 9.96 12.01 -0.20
CA GLY A 114 9.26 12.32 -1.43
C GLY A 114 10.13 13.05 -2.45
N LEU A 115 9.66 13.01 -3.70
CA LEU A 115 10.11 13.86 -4.79
C LEU A 115 8.94 14.72 -5.25
N ARG A 116 9.14 16.04 -5.32
CA ARG A 116 8.19 16.92 -6.00
C ARG A 116 8.59 17.03 -7.44
N LEU A 117 7.75 16.51 -8.33
CA LEU A 117 7.89 16.69 -9.77
C LEU A 117 6.98 17.81 -10.25
N THR A 118 7.44 18.60 -11.21
CA THR A 118 6.66 19.66 -11.86
C THR A 118 6.70 19.48 -13.37
N SER A 119 5.62 19.85 -14.04
CA SER A 119 5.52 19.92 -15.49
C SER A 119 4.89 21.25 -15.90
N ASP A 120 5.24 21.73 -17.08
CA ASP A 120 4.63 22.93 -17.67
C ASP A 120 3.29 22.60 -18.36
N GLY A 121 2.97 21.31 -18.50
CA GLY A 121 1.70 20.81 -19.02
C GLY A 121 0.89 20.05 -17.97
N ARG A 122 -0.40 19.81 -18.28
CA ARG A 122 -1.27 19.01 -17.42
C ARG A 122 -0.83 17.54 -17.42
N LEU A 123 -0.62 17.00 -16.23
CA LEU A 123 -0.43 15.57 -16.02
C LEU A 123 -1.81 14.89 -15.97
N ASP A 124 -2.06 13.96 -16.88
CA ASP A 124 -3.26 13.12 -16.84
C ASP A 124 -2.99 11.86 -15.99
N PRO A 125 -3.65 11.68 -14.83
CA PRO A 125 -3.46 10.51 -13.98
C PRO A 125 -3.72 9.19 -14.71
N MET A 126 -4.65 9.13 -15.65
CA MET A 126 -4.90 7.90 -16.41
C MET A 126 -3.77 7.57 -17.39
N ALA A 127 -3.14 8.59 -18.00
CA ALA A 127 -1.97 8.37 -18.84
C ALA A 127 -0.75 7.93 -18.01
N ILE A 128 -0.61 8.44 -16.77
CA ILE A 128 0.38 7.94 -15.81
C ILE A 128 0.11 6.48 -15.47
N LEU A 129 -1.12 6.15 -15.06
CA LEU A 129 -1.51 4.78 -14.69
C LEU A 129 -1.22 3.79 -15.82
N ARG A 130 -1.60 4.12 -17.07
CA ARG A 130 -1.35 3.23 -18.22
C ARG A 130 0.14 2.98 -18.43
N ARG A 131 0.99 4.00 -18.30
CA ARG A 131 2.46 3.81 -18.40
C ARG A 131 3.00 2.92 -17.29
N LEU A 132 2.48 3.04 -16.07
CA LEU A 132 2.89 2.20 -14.94
C LEU A 132 2.50 0.74 -15.15
N ILE A 133 1.24 0.46 -15.54
CA ILE A 133 0.78 -0.91 -15.82
C ILE A 133 1.55 -1.54 -16.99
N THR A 134 1.85 -0.76 -18.03
CA THR A 134 2.68 -1.25 -19.15
C THR A 134 4.12 -1.54 -18.73
N ALA A 135 4.68 -0.77 -17.80
CA ALA A 135 6.05 -0.96 -17.33
C ALA A 135 6.20 -2.17 -16.40
N ASP A 136 5.18 -2.48 -15.59
CA ASP A 136 5.16 -3.68 -14.73
C ASP A 136 3.77 -4.35 -14.76
N PRO A 137 3.55 -5.31 -15.68
CA PRO A 137 2.28 -6.03 -15.78
C PRO A 137 1.96 -6.95 -14.60
N GLN A 138 2.92 -7.21 -13.71
CA GLN A 138 2.70 -8.04 -12.51
C GLN A 138 2.21 -7.20 -11.32
N ALA A 139 2.46 -5.89 -11.33
CA ALA A 139 1.96 -4.98 -10.33
C ALA A 139 0.45 -4.71 -10.51
N THR A 140 -0.19 -4.32 -9.42
CA THR A 140 -1.55 -3.79 -9.43
C THR A 140 -1.50 -2.27 -9.57
N GLY A 141 -1.84 -1.78 -10.76
CA GLY A 141 -2.01 -0.36 -11.03
C GLY A 141 -3.27 0.18 -10.34
N TYR A 142 -3.17 1.35 -9.72
CA TYR A 142 -4.28 2.01 -9.06
C TYR A 142 -4.37 3.50 -9.41
N LEU A 143 -5.59 4.00 -9.42
CA LEU A 143 -5.93 5.41 -9.45
C LEU A 143 -7.13 5.64 -8.54
N THR A 144 -7.10 6.67 -7.70
CA THR A 144 -8.23 7.02 -6.85
C THR A 144 -8.32 8.53 -6.67
N ASP A 145 -9.52 9.06 -6.88
CA ASP A 145 -9.86 10.42 -6.48
C ASP A 145 -9.81 10.52 -4.95
N LEU A 146 -9.12 11.54 -4.45
CA LEU A 146 -8.98 11.79 -3.02
C LEU A 146 -9.98 12.81 -2.49
N SER A 147 -10.79 13.43 -3.35
CA SER A 147 -11.82 14.40 -2.98
C SER A 147 -12.76 13.91 -1.86
N PRO A 148 -13.13 12.61 -1.75
CA PRO A 148 -13.93 12.10 -0.63
C PRO A 148 -13.31 12.35 0.76
N ALA A 149 -11.98 12.44 0.87
CA ALA A 149 -11.28 12.74 2.12
C ALA A 149 -11.51 14.17 2.64
N GLY A 150 -12.15 15.03 1.84
CA GLY A 150 -12.59 16.36 2.24
C GLY A 150 -11.66 17.49 1.86
N ASP A 151 -11.79 18.60 2.59
CA ASP A 151 -11.15 19.86 2.25
C ASP A 151 -9.62 19.71 2.25
N GLY A 152 -8.98 20.23 1.20
CA GLY A 152 -7.55 20.05 0.96
C GLY A 152 -7.19 18.88 0.04
N TYR A 153 -8.12 17.95 -0.22
CA TYR A 153 -7.94 16.85 -1.17
C TYR A 153 -8.71 17.00 -2.48
N GLY A 154 -9.58 18.02 -2.59
CA GLY A 154 -10.31 18.32 -3.82
C GLY A 154 -9.41 18.39 -5.06
N GLY A 155 -9.75 17.61 -6.08
CA GLY A 155 -9.00 17.55 -7.35
C GLY A 155 -7.64 16.85 -7.26
N ARG A 156 -7.29 16.24 -6.12
CA ARG A 156 -6.09 15.41 -5.98
C ARG A 156 -6.42 13.96 -6.33
N VAL A 157 -5.47 13.31 -6.98
CA VAL A 157 -5.58 11.91 -7.38
C VAL A 157 -4.34 11.18 -6.89
N LEU A 158 -4.53 10.03 -6.25
CA LEU A 158 -3.46 9.10 -5.96
C LEU A 158 -3.37 8.10 -7.10
N VAL A 159 -2.17 7.93 -7.66
CA VAL A 159 -1.90 7.03 -8.79
C VAL A 159 -0.58 6.30 -8.57
N GLY A 160 -0.53 5.01 -8.88
CA GLY A 160 0.67 4.20 -8.70
C GLY A 160 0.48 2.78 -9.22
N ALA A 161 1.50 1.94 -8.98
CA ALA A 161 1.45 0.51 -9.19
C ALA A 161 2.11 -0.18 -8.00
N SER A 162 1.35 -1.01 -7.27
CA SER A 162 1.82 -1.73 -6.09
C SER A 162 2.05 -3.20 -6.42
N PRO A 163 3.18 -3.80 -6.01
CA PRO A 163 3.37 -5.24 -6.10
C PRO A 163 2.80 -5.99 -4.89
N GLU A 164 2.48 -5.27 -3.81
CA GLU A 164 2.12 -5.87 -2.53
C GLU A 164 0.59 -5.90 -2.34
N LEU A 165 0.07 -7.10 -2.07
CA LEU A 165 -1.31 -7.32 -1.67
C LEU A 165 -1.39 -7.32 -0.14
N LEU A 166 -1.98 -6.26 0.43
CA LEU A 166 -2.25 -6.17 1.86
C LEU A 166 -3.18 -7.31 2.31
N VAL A 167 -4.37 -7.39 1.71
CA VAL A 167 -5.35 -8.45 1.94
C VAL A 167 -6.35 -8.54 0.79
N ALA A 168 -6.79 -9.74 0.48
CA ALA A 168 -7.96 -10.02 -0.34
C ALA A 168 -8.90 -10.99 0.38
N ARG A 169 -10.19 -10.87 0.10
CA ARG A 169 -11.23 -11.77 0.58
C ARG A 169 -12.07 -12.28 -0.58
N PHE A 170 -12.23 -13.60 -0.69
CA PHE A 170 -13.18 -14.22 -1.60
C PHE A 170 -14.04 -15.24 -0.85
N GLY A 171 -15.33 -14.93 -0.70
CA GLY A 171 -16.21 -15.72 0.17
C GLY A 171 -15.77 -15.65 1.63
N ASP A 172 -15.37 -16.78 2.19
CA ASP A 172 -14.77 -16.92 3.52
C ASP A 172 -13.24 -17.05 3.51
N GLN A 173 -12.61 -17.06 2.32
CA GLN A 173 -11.17 -17.19 2.18
C GLN A 173 -10.49 -15.82 2.24
N VAL A 174 -9.42 -15.74 3.03
CA VAL A 174 -8.55 -14.57 3.16
C VAL A 174 -7.19 -14.91 2.57
N SER A 175 -6.59 -13.99 1.83
CA SER A 175 -5.21 -14.09 1.38
C SER A 175 -4.45 -12.79 1.60
N CYS A 176 -3.21 -12.89 2.05
CA CYS A 176 -2.28 -11.77 2.17
C CYS A 176 -0.91 -12.20 1.62
N GLN A 177 -0.12 -11.24 1.15
CA GLN A 177 1.25 -11.52 0.73
C GLN A 177 2.16 -10.35 1.15
N PRO A 178 2.54 -10.26 2.44
CA PRO A 178 3.47 -9.25 2.92
C PRO A 178 4.84 -9.32 2.26
N PHE A 179 5.40 -8.15 1.94
CA PHE A 179 6.76 -8.02 1.41
C PHE A 179 7.64 -7.31 2.45
N ALA A 180 8.84 -7.83 2.71
CA ALA A 180 9.84 -7.14 3.54
C ALA A 180 11.22 -7.73 3.32
N GLY A 181 12.25 -6.89 3.26
CA GLY A 181 13.56 -7.24 2.71
C GLY A 181 13.56 -7.04 1.20
N SER A 182 14.53 -6.29 0.69
CA SER A 182 14.60 -5.94 -0.74
C SER A 182 16.05 -5.89 -1.24
N SER A 183 16.24 -6.26 -2.50
CA SER A 183 17.52 -6.09 -3.21
C SER A 183 17.25 -5.59 -4.63
N PRO A 184 18.06 -4.69 -5.22
CA PRO A 184 17.85 -4.24 -6.58
C PRO A 184 17.98 -5.39 -7.60
N ARG A 185 17.19 -5.29 -8.68
CA ARG A 185 17.39 -6.11 -9.87
C ARG A 185 18.66 -5.67 -10.59
N CYS A 186 19.40 -6.63 -11.16
CA CYS A 186 20.57 -6.37 -11.99
C CYS A 186 20.24 -6.60 -13.47
N ALA A 187 20.92 -5.87 -14.37
CA ALA A 187 20.76 -6.06 -15.81
C ALA A 187 21.45 -7.34 -16.28
N ASP A 188 22.57 -7.71 -15.66
CA ASP A 188 23.25 -8.97 -15.88
C ASP A 188 22.53 -10.11 -15.12
N PRO A 189 22.16 -11.22 -15.79
CA PRO A 189 21.42 -12.32 -15.16
C PRO A 189 22.16 -13.05 -14.03
N GLU A 190 23.50 -13.16 -14.10
CA GLU A 190 24.28 -13.83 -13.06
C GLU A 190 24.35 -12.97 -11.80
N ASP A 191 24.59 -11.67 -11.97
CA ASP A 191 24.53 -10.70 -10.87
C ASP A 191 23.13 -10.61 -10.26
N ASP A 192 22.08 -10.71 -11.08
CA ASP A 192 20.68 -10.66 -10.62
C ASP A 192 20.34 -11.89 -9.77
N ALA A 193 20.77 -13.08 -10.20
CA ALA A 193 20.61 -14.32 -9.45
C ALA A 193 21.42 -14.31 -8.14
N ALA A 194 22.65 -13.76 -8.17
CA ALA A 194 23.47 -13.61 -6.98
C ALA A 194 22.85 -12.62 -5.97
N SER A 195 22.28 -11.51 -6.46
CA SER A 195 21.54 -10.53 -5.66
C SER A 195 20.33 -11.18 -4.97
N ALA A 196 19.55 -11.98 -5.70
CA ALA A 196 18.41 -12.72 -5.17
C ALA A 196 18.83 -13.75 -4.10
N ALA A 197 19.89 -14.52 -4.37
CA ALA A 197 20.42 -15.51 -3.43
C ALA A 197 20.95 -14.86 -2.14
N ALA A 198 21.63 -13.72 -2.25
CA ALA A 198 22.10 -12.95 -1.11
C ALA A 198 20.95 -12.45 -0.24
N LEU A 199 19.87 -11.94 -0.86
CA LEU A 199 18.66 -11.53 -0.14
C LEU A 199 18.02 -12.71 0.61
N ALA A 200 17.87 -13.86 -0.06
CA ALA A 200 17.31 -15.07 0.56
C ALA A 200 18.15 -15.60 1.74
N ALA A 201 19.46 -15.43 1.68
CA ALA A 201 20.38 -15.86 2.74
C ALA A 201 20.55 -14.83 3.87
N SER A 202 20.11 -13.58 3.68
CA SER A 202 20.34 -12.49 4.64
C SER A 202 19.59 -12.71 5.95
N ALA A 203 20.34 -12.95 7.03
CA ALA A 203 19.77 -13.09 8.38
C ALA A 203 19.03 -11.81 8.83
N LYS A 204 19.54 -10.64 8.43
CA LYS A 204 18.91 -9.34 8.72
C LYS A 204 17.55 -9.24 8.03
N ASP A 205 17.49 -9.44 6.71
CA ASP A 205 16.25 -9.30 5.95
C ASP A 205 15.21 -10.35 6.37
N ARG A 206 15.64 -11.58 6.68
CA ARG A 206 14.76 -12.62 7.21
C ARG A 206 14.21 -12.29 8.60
N HIS A 207 15.02 -11.66 9.46
CA HIS A 207 14.57 -11.20 10.77
C HIS A 207 13.56 -10.06 10.62
N GLU A 208 13.84 -9.08 9.76
CA GLU A 208 12.91 -8.00 9.46
C GLU A 208 11.59 -8.50 8.86
N HIS A 209 11.66 -9.48 7.95
CA HIS A 209 10.50 -10.10 7.33
C HIS A 209 9.63 -10.82 8.36
N ARG A 210 10.26 -11.50 9.33
CA ARG A 210 9.54 -12.21 10.41
C ARG A 210 8.63 -11.27 11.20
N PHE A 211 9.09 -10.07 11.55
CA PHE A 211 8.25 -9.09 12.26
C PHE A 211 6.94 -8.78 11.53
N VAL A 212 6.99 -8.67 10.19
CA VAL A 212 5.79 -8.42 9.38
C VAL A 212 4.84 -9.61 9.46
N VAL A 213 5.35 -10.83 9.27
CA VAL A 213 4.55 -12.06 9.27
C VAL A 213 3.95 -12.34 10.66
N GLU A 214 4.70 -12.16 11.75
CA GLU A 214 4.21 -12.26 13.14
C GLU A 214 3.08 -11.29 13.41
N THR A 215 3.28 -10.01 13.13
CA THR A 215 2.26 -8.97 13.35
C THR A 215 0.98 -9.26 12.56
N MET A 216 1.09 -9.66 11.29
CA MET A 216 -0.09 -9.98 10.47
C MET A 216 -0.82 -11.23 10.95
N ARG A 217 -0.09 -12.27 11.39
CA ARG A 217 -0.71 -13.46 11.97
C ARG A 217 -1.46 -13.12 13.25
N GLU A 218 -0.87 -12.33 14.14
CA GLU A 218 -1.52 -11.91 15.39
C GLU A 218 -2.79 -11.11 15.13
N ALA A 219 -2.75 -10.19 14.16
CA ALA A 219 -3.92 -9.40 13.76
C ALA A 219 -5.03 -10.26 13.12
N LEU A 220 -4.69 -11.30 12.35
CA LEU A 220 -5.67 -12.17 11.70
C LEU A 220 -6.20 -13.29 12.60
N ALA A 221 -5.45 -13.72 13.62
CA ALA A 221 -5.80 -14.81 14.52
C ALA A 221 -7.23 -14.71 15.12
N PRO A 222 -7.69 -13.54 15.62
CA PRO A 222 -9.05 -13.44 16.13
C PRO A 222 -10.12 -13.56 15.03
N LEU A 223 -9.82 -13.13 13.79
CA LEU A 223 -10.76 -13.04 12.67
C LEU A 223 -10.89 -14.35 11.88
N CYS A 224 -9.88 -15.21 11.94
CA CYS A 224 -9.81 -16.44 11.16
C CYS A 224 -9.98 -17.68 12.05
N SER A 225 -10.82 -18.62 11.61
CA SER A 225 -10.97 -19.96 12.21
C SER A 225 -9.77 -20.86 11.90
N ARG A 226 -9.11 -20.64 10.77
CA ARG A 226 -7.86 -21.31 10.36
C ARG A 226 -6.93 -20.29 9.72
N LEU A 227 -5.64 -20.37 10.03
CA LEU A 227 -4.57 -19.64 9.36
C LEU A 227 -3.48 -20.61 8.91
N ASP A 228 -3.03 -20.43 7.68
CA ASP A 228 -1.93 -21.13 7.04
C ASP A 228 -0.89 -20.07 6.65
N VAL A 229 0.26 -20.11 7.30
CA VAL A 229 1.37 -19.16 7.12
C VAL A 229 2.57 -20.01 6.70
N ALA A 230 3.16 -19.73 5.54
CA ALA A 230 4.32 -20.50 5.10
C ALA A 230 5.50 -20.35 6.08
N ASP A 231 6.18 -21.45 6.40
CA ASP A 231 7.26 -21.50 7.38
C ASP A 231 8.49 -20.65 6.99
N GLN A 232 8.67 -20.42 5.69
CA GLN A 232 9.79 -19.66 5.14
C GLN A 232 9.29 -18.70 4.05
N PRO A 233 9.91 -17.51 3.94
CA PRO A 233 9.63 -16.62 2.83
C PRO A 233 10.14 -17.21 1.52
N GLN A 234 9.46 -16.85 0.44
CA GLN A 234 9.87 -17.10 -0.94
C GLN A 234 10.39 -15.80 -1.58
N LEU A 235 11.26 -15.93 -2.58
CA LEU A 235 11.66 -14.79 -3.41
C LEU A 235 10.53 -14.41 -4.35
N SER A 236 10.27 -13.11 -4.45
CA SER A 236 9.39 -12.49 -5.44
C SER A 236 10.11 -11.32 -6.10
N SER A 237 9.71 -10.92 -7.30
CA SER A 237 10.37 -9.83 -8.03
C SER A 237 9.36 -8.91 -8.69
N THR A 238 9.72 -7.63 -8.73
CA THR A 238 9.16 -6.63 -9.64
C THR A 238 10.15 -6.35 -10.78
N GLY A 239 9.80 -5.41 -11.66
CA GLY A 239 10.75 -4.90 -12.65
C GLY A 239 12.00 -4.24 -12.04
N ALA A 240 11.93 -3.77 -10.79
CA ALA A 240 13.00 -2.99 -10.15
C ALA A 240 13.69 -3.68 -8.98
N LEU A 241 12.99 -4.54 -8.22
CA LEU A 241 13.48 -5.13 -6.97
C LEU A 241 13.16 -6.63 -6.87
N TRP A 242 14.03 -7.36 -6.16
CA TRP A 242 13.70 -8.61 -5.47
C TRP A 242 13.12 -8.30 -4.08
N HIS A 243 12.22 -9.16 -3.62
CA HIS A 243 11.57 -9.10 -2.31
C HIS A 243 11.50 -10.48 -1.65
N LEU A 244 11.57 -10.53 -0.33
CA LEU A 244 11.05 -11.70 0.41
C LEU A 244 9.56 -11.53 0.62
N ALA A 245 8.79 -12.57 0.32
CA ALA A 245 7.35 -12.60 0.46
C ALA A 245 6.91 -13.89 1.16
N THR A 246 5.92 -13.81 2.05
CA THR A 246 5.32 -14.99 2.70
C THR A 246 3.83 -15.01 2.42
N PRO A 247 3.31 -15.98 1.63
CA PRO A 247 1.87 -16.15 1.49
C PRO A 247 1.21 -16.50 2.82
N ILE A 248 0.15 -15.77 3.16
CA ILE A 248 -0.71 -16.05 4.32
C ILE A 248 -2.11 -16.33 3.79
N ARG A 249 -2.69 -17.46 4.18
CA ARG A 249 -4.06 -17.86 3.82
C ARG A 249 -4.88 -18.08 5.07
N GLY A 250 -6.14 -17.67 5.05
CA GLY A 250 -7.04 -17.80 6.18
C GLY A 250 -8.43 -18.24 5.76
N LEU A 251 -9.15 -18.84 6.71
CA LEU A 251 -10.58 -19.06 6.64
C LEU A 251 -11.24 -18.19 7.71
N LEU A 252 -12.16 -17.31 7.33
CA LEU A 252 -12.85 -16.43 8.26
C LEU A 252 -13.63 -17.24 9.30
N ARG A 253 -13.72 -16.68 10.51
CA ARG A 253 -14.60 -17.19 11.56
C ARG A 253 -16.05 -16.78 11.33
N GLU A 254 -16.24 -15.52 10.91
CA GLU A 254 -17.55 -14.93 10.65
C GLU A 254 -17.58 -14.32 9.25
N THR A 255 -18.59 -14.67 8.45
CA THR A 255 -18.75 -14.16 7.09
C THR A 255 -19.17 -12.68 7.04
N SER A 256 -19.57 -12.12 8.18
CA SER A 256 -19.79 -10.68 8.40
C SER A 256 -18.50 -9.85 8.33
N THR A 257 -17.33 -10.45 8.57
CA THR A 257 -16.03 -9.74 8.56
C THR A 257 -15.65 -9.31 7.15
N THR A 258 -15.73 -8.03 6.82
CA THR A 258 -15.54 -7.50 5.45
C THR A 258 -14.06 -7.46 5.04
N ALA A 259 -13.78 -7.27 3.74
CA ALA A 259 -12.42 -7.01 3.27
C ALA A 259 -11.82 -5.72 3.88
N LEU A 260 -12.66 -4.71 4.10
CA LEU A 260 -12.27 -3.47 4.75
C LEU A 260 -11.94 -3.69 6.23
N ASP A 261 -12.69 -4.54 6.95
CA ASP A 261 -12.37 -4.90 8.34
C ASP A 261 -10.99 -5.55 8.45
N LEU A 262 -10.67 -6.47 7.54
CA LEU A 262 -9.35 -7.09 7.46
C LEU A 262 -8.26 -6.08 7.15
N ALA A 263 -8.49 -5.16 6.20
CA ALA A 263 -7.53 -4.12 5.85
C ALA A 263 -7.26 -3.19 7.05
N LEU A 264 -8.29 -2.80 7.80
CA LEU A 264 -8.15 -1.96 9.00
C LEU A 264 -7.46 -2.69 10.16
N ALA A 265 -7.64 -4.00 10.27
CA ALA A 265 -6.94 -4.79 11.28
C ALA A 265 -5.43 -4.94 10.96
N LEU A 266 -5.06 -4.95 9.68
CA LEU A 266 -3.69 -5.18 9.22
C LEU A 266 -2.88 -3.89 9.02
N HIS A 267 -3.53 -2.77 8.70
CA HIS A 267 -2.87 -1.54 8.25
C HIS A 267 -2.63 -0.52 9.39
N PRO A 268 -1.43 0.10 9.50
CA PRO A 268 -0.23 -0.18 8.73
C PRO A 268 0.52 -1.43 9.20
N THR A 269 1.01 -2.22 8.23
CA THR A 269 1.89 -3.35 8.53
C THR A 269 3.28 -2.85 8.93
N PRO A 270 4.09 -3.67 9.59
CA PRO A 270 5.48 -3.32 9.86
C PRO A 270 6.35 -3.14 8.61
N ALA A 271 5.87 -3.52 7.42
CA ALA A 271 6.58 -3.28 6.15
C ALA A 271 6.63 -1.79 5.79
N VAL A 272 5.69 -0.99 6.29
CA VAL A 272 5.60 0.45 6.01
C VAL A 272 5.56 1.35 7.25
N GLY A 273 5.16 0.78 8.40
CA GLY A 273 5.17 1.45 9.71
C GLY A 273 6.41 1.07 10.51
N GLY A 274 6.31 -0.03 11.26
CA GLY A 274 7.38 -0.59 12.08
C GLY A 274 6.85 -1.48 13.21
N VAL A 275 7.69 -1.77 14.21
CA VAL A 275 7.37 -2.60 15.38
C VAL A 275 7.94 -1.96 16.65
N PRO A 276 7.16 -1.86 17.75
CA PRO A 276 5.70 -1.96 17.79
C PRO A 276 5.04 -0.89 16.91
N THR A 277 3.91 -1.21 16.27
CA THR A 277 3.29 -0.33 15.25
C THR A 277 2.98 1.07 15.78
N ALA A 278 2.44 1.18 17.00
CA ALA A 278 2.06 2.47 17.58
C ALA A 278 3.27 3.40 17.80
N ASP A 279 4.37 2.85 18.32
CA ASP A 279 5.60 3.59 18.57
C ASP A 279 6.30 4.00 17.27
N ALA A 280 6.32 3.10 16.29
CA ALA A 280 6.88 3.39 14.96
C ALA A 280 6.10 4.48 14.23
N VAL A 281 4.76 4.40 14.20
CA VAL A 281 3.90 5.41 13.57
C VAL A 281 4.06 6.76 14.26
N ARG A 282 4.17 6.78 15.60
CA ARG A 282 4.43 8.01 16.37
C ARG A 282 5.78 8.63 15.97
N LEU A 283 6.85 7.85 15.93
CA LEU A 283 8.17 8.34 15.52
C LEU A 283 8.17 8.84 14.06
N VAL A 284 7.49 8.13 13.15
CA VAL A 284 7.31 8.59 11.77
C VAL A 284 6.61 9.95 11.74
N SER A 285 5.54 10.14 12.51
CA SER A 285 4.84 11.43 12.59
C SER A 285 5.75 12.55 13.13
N GLU A 286 6.55 12.26 14.15
CA GLU A 286 7.52 13.20 14.73
C GLU A 286 8.61 13.62 13.72
N LEU A 287 9.14 12.67 12.95
CA LEU A 287 10.27 12.91 12.05
C LEU A 287 9.85 13.39 10.65
N GLU A 288 8.71 12.95 10.14
CA GLU A 288 8.29 13.18 8.74
C GLU A 288 7.06 14.07 8.62
N GLY A 289 6.25 14.17 9.66
CA GLY A 289 4.91 14.74 9.59
C GLY A 289 3.91 13.77 8.92
N ASP A 290 2.85 14.33 8.35
CA ASP A 290 1.76 13.56 7.76
C ASP A 290 2.13 13.00 6.36
N ARG A 291 2.14 11.67 6.25
CA ARG A 291 2.32 10.93 4.97
C ARG A 291 1.09 10.97 4.07
N ARG A 292 -0.07 11.38 4.60
CA ARG A 292 -1.36 11.34 3.91
C ARG A 292 -1.64 9.92 3.41
N PHE A 293 -1.84 9.74 2.11
CA PHE A 293 -2.12 8.45 1.49
C PHE A 293 -0.86 7.66 1.04
N TYR A 294 0.34 8.23 1.15
CA TYR A 294 1.54 7.48 0.84
C TYR A 294 1.75 6.37 1.87
N ALA A 295 2.02 5.15 1.39
CA ALA A 295 2.08 3.94 2.20
C ALA A 295 0.77 3.64 2.96
N GLY A 296 -0.36 4.18 2.49
CA GLY A 296 -1.70 3.74 2.85
C GLY A 296 -2.13 2.49 2.08
N ALA A 297 -3.44 2.21 2.05
CA ALA A 297 -4.02 1.11 1.28
C ALA A 297 -4.99 1.63 0.21
N VAL A 298 -5.10 0.94 -0.92
CA VAL A 298 -6.05 1.24 -2.01
C VAL A 298 -6.74 -0.04 -2.43
N GLY A 299 -8.06 -0.03 -2.55
CA GLY A 299 -8.82 -1.24 -2.83
C GLY A 299 -10.32 -1.04 -2.91
N TRP A 300 -11.03 -2.16 -2.83
CA TRP A 300 -12.49 -2.27 -2.86
C TRP A 300 -12.98 -3.40 -1.96
#